data_AF-A0AA38FXV5-F1
#
_entry.id   AF-A0AA38FXV5-F1
#
_cell.length_a   1.000
_cell.length_b   1.000
_cell.length_c   1.000
_cell.angle_alpha   90.00
_cell.angle_beta   90.00
_cell.angle_gamma   90.00
#
_symmetry.space_group_name_H-M   'P 1'
#
loop_
_entity.id
_entity.type
_entity.pdbx_description
1 polymer ?
#
loop_
_entity_poly.entity_id
_entity_poly.type
_entity_poly.pdbx_seq_one_letter_code
_entity_poly.pdbx_strand_id
1 'polypeptide(L)'
;YNVPCPAMYADENENKNGKLFNCVQRGHQNSLEAMPMFFVLLTFGGLQYPVAAAVLGVIYCIARYLYFTGYSTGDPAKRLTYG
;
A
#
# COMPACT_ATOMS: atom_id res chain seq x y z
N TYR A 1 6.95 10.24 13.81
CA TYR A 1 6.19 11.34 13.23
C TYR A 1 5.50 12.24 14.24
N ASN A 2 5.35 11.89 15.53
CA ASN A 2 4.69 12.73 16.55
C ASN A 2 3.28 13.21 16.13
N VAL A 3 2.53 12.35 15.42
CA VAL A 3 1.14 12.60 15.06
C VAL A 3 0.29 11.83 16.06
N PRO A 4 -0.38 12.49 17.02
CA PRO A 4 -1.18 11.81 18.03
C PRO A 4 -2.48 11.30 17.42
N CYS A 5 -2.91 10.11 17.83
CA CYS A 5 -4.28 9.68 17.56
C CYS A 5 -5.28 10.68 18.18
N PRO A 6 -6.43 10.95 17.53
CA PRO A 6 -6.98 10.28 16.36
C PRO A 6 -6.59 10.89 15.00
N ALA A 7 -5.57 11.77 14.96
CA ALA A 7 -5.20 12.44 13.72
C ALA A 7 -4.67 11.44 12.67
N MET A 8 -5.37 11.36 11.53
CA MET A 8 -5.02 10.43 10.44
C MET A 8 -3.89 10.96 9.56
N TYR A 9 -3.77 12.27 9.43
CA TYR A 9 -2.76 12.97 8.63
C TYR A 9 -2.09 14.05 9.49
N ALA A 10 -0.82 14.32 9.21
CA ALA A 10 -0.07 15.41 9.80
C ALA A 10 -0.30 16.70 9.00
N ASP A 11 -0.31 17.85 9.68
CA ASP A 11 -0.08 19.13 9.02
C ASP A 11 1.39 19.20 8.57
N GLU A 12 1.60 19.40 7.27
CA GLU A 12 2.93 19.45 6.66
C GLU A 12 3.70 20.72 7.02
N ASN A 13 3.00 21.80 7.41
CA ASN A 13 3.63 23.05 7.81
C ASN A 13 4.17 22.97 9.25
N GLU A 14 3.47 22.26 10.13
CA GLU A 14 3.84 22.13 11.54
C GLU A 14 4.87 21.00 11.76
N ASN A 15 4.92 20.01 10.86
CA ASN A 15 5.74 18.83 11.01
C ASN A 15 6.67 18.62 9.82
N LYS A 16 7.98 18.73 10.07
CA LYS A 16 9.03 18.48 9.06
C LYS A 16 8.92 17.10 8.39
N ASN A 17 8.40 16.10 9.10
CA ASN A 17 8.17 14.76 8.59
C ASN A 17 6.70 14.49 8.25
N GLY A 18 5.85 15.52 8.23
CA GLY A 18 4.41 15.41 8.02
C GLY A 18 4.08 14.84 6.65
N LYS A 19 4.73 15.34 5.59
CA LYS A 19 4.56 14.80 4.23
C LYS A 19 4.95 13.33 4.12
N LEU A 20 6.04 12.94 4.78
CA LEU A 20 6.50 11.55 4.81
C LEU A 20 5.47 10.64 5.51
N PHE A 21 4.95 11.07 6.67
CA PHE A 21 3.87 10.37 7.36
C PHE A 21 2.62 10.23 6.47
N ASN A 22 2.19 11.33 5.84
CA ASN A 22 1.01 11.38 4.99
C ASN A 22 1.14 10.42 3.80
N CYS A 23 2.34 10.32 3.20
CA CYS A 23 2.60 9.38 2.12
C CYS A 23 2.49 7.92 2.58
N VAL A 24 3.09 7.57 3.73
CA VAL A 24 2.96 6.23 4.33
C VAL A 24 1.49 5.91 4.60
N GLN A 25 0.75 6.84 5.20
CA GLN A 25 -0.66 6.67 5.50
C GLN A 25 -1.50 6.48 4.24
N ARG A 26 -1.27 7.27 3.19
CA ARG A 26 -1.98 7.14 1.92
C ARG A 26 -1.69 5.80 1.25
N GLY A 27 -0.43 5.35 1.26
CA GLY A 27 -0.04 4.02 0.76
C GLY A 27 -0.73 2.88 1.52
N HIS A 28 -0.92 3.03 2.84
CA HIS A 28 -1.64 2.08 3.65
C HIS A 28 -3.13 2.04 3.30
N GLN A 29 -3.79 3.22 3.26
CA GLN A 29 -5.20 3.32 2.86
C GLN A 29 -5.45 2.75 1.46
N ASN A 30 -4.58 3.02 0.49
CA ASN A 30 -4.70 2.42 -0.84
C ASN A 30 -4.62 0.88 -0.81
N SER A 31 -3.85 0.31 0.12
CA SER A 31 -3.79 -1.14 0.30
C SER A 31 -5.09 -1.69 0.87
N LEU A 32 -5.70 -0.97 1.81
CA LEU A 32 -7.00 -1.33 2.38
C LEU A 32 -8.13 -1.21 1.35
N GLU A 33 -8.10 -0.20 0.48
CA GLU A 33 -9.06 -0.04 -0.61
C GLU A 33 -9.02 -1.23 -1.60
N ALA A 34 -7.82 -1.78 -1.87
CA ALA A 34 -7.63 -2.88 -2.82
C ALA A 34 -7.78 -4.29 -2.20
N MET A 35 -7.55 -4.43 -0.90
CA MET A 35 -7.50 -5.71 -0.20
C MET A 35 -8.77 -6.57 -0.38
N PRO A 36 -10.01 -6.04 -0.25
CA PRO A 36 -11.22 -6.85 -0.43
C PRO A 36 -11.29 -7.48 -1.83
N MET A 37 -11.03 -6.68 -2.88
CA MET A 37 -11.05 -7.16 -4.26
C MET A 37 -9.98 -8.22 -4.50
N PHE A 38 -8.77 -8.01 -3.98
CA PHE A 38 -7.69 -8.98 -4.08
C PHE A 38 -8.07 -10.33 -3.45
N PHE A 39 -8.62 -10.33 -2.24
CA PHE A 39 -9.01 -11.58 -1.56
C PHE A 39 -10.16 -12.31 -2.24
N VAL A 40 -11.15 -11.58 -2.76
CA VAL A 40 -12.24 -12.18 -3.54
C VAL A 40 -11.67 -12.89 -4.77
N LEU A 41 -10.85 -12.19 -5.57
CA LEU A 41 -10.26 -12.76 -6.78
C LEU A 41 -9.34 -13.95 -6.47
N LEU A 42 -8.50 -13.85 -5.44
CA LEU A 42 -7.59 -14.92 -5.05
C LEU A 42 -8.35 -16.16 -4.58
N THR A 43 -9.41 -15.98 -3.78
CA THR A 43 -10.21 -17.09 -3.26
C THR A 43 -10.97 -17.80 -4.39
N PHE A 44 -11.77 -17.06 -5.17
CA PHE A 44 -12.57 -17.68 -6.23
C PHE A 44 -11.70 -18.20 -7.39
N GLY A 45 -10.65 -17.47 -7.77
CA GLY A 45 -9.69 -17.94 -8.76
C GLY A 45 -8.92 -19.18 -8.30
N GLY A 46 -8.57 -19.24 -7.01
CA GLY A 46 -7.85 -20.36 -6.40
C GLY A 46 -8.66 -21.65 -6.29
N LEU A 47 -9.99 -21.57 -6.20
CA LEU A 47 -10.86 -22.75 -6.19
C LEU A 47 -10.75 -23.55 -7.50
N GLN A 48 -10.68 -22.87 -8.65
CA GLN A 48 -10.59 -23.51 -9.96
C GLN A 48 -9.13 -23.68 -10.45
N TYR A 49 -8.27 -22.70 -10.18
CA TYR A 49 -6.90 -22.65 -10.68
C TYR A 49 -5.89 -22.37 -9.54
N PRO A 50 -5.68 -23.33 -8.62
CA PRO A 50 -4.95 -23.10 -7.38
C PRO A 50 -3.50 -22.66 -7.60
N VAL A 51 -2.78 -23.29 -8.53
CA VAL A 51 -1.37 -22.96 -8.81
C VAL A 51 -1.24 -21.57 -9.43
N ALA A 52 -2.06 -21.25 -10.44
CA ALA A 52 -2.04 -19.94 -11.09
C ALA A 52 -2.41 -18.82 -10.11
N ALA A 53 -3.46 -19.03 -9.30
CA ALA A 53 -3.86 -18.08 -8.28
C ALA A 53 -2.76 -17.86 -7.22
N ALA A 54 -2.07 -18.92 -6.78
CA ALA A 54 -0.96 -18.80 -5.84
C ALA A 54 0.20 -17.97 -6.42
N VAL A 55 0.61 -18.25 -7.67
CA VAL A 55 1.67 -17.51 -8.36
C VAL A 55 1.29 -16.03 -8.51
N LEU A 56 0.08 -15.74 -8.99
CA LEU A 56 -0.40 -14.36 -9.13
C LEU A 56 -0.52 -13.65 -7.78
N GLY A 57 -0.93 -14.36 -6.72
CA GLY A 57 -0.98 -13.83 -5.36
C GLY A 57 0.39 -13.42 -4.84
N VAL A 58 1.42 -14.24 -5.05
CA VAL A 58 2.82 -13.90 -4.69
C VAL A 58 3.30 -12.68 -5.47
N ILE A 59 3.07 -12.64 -6.78
CA ILE A 59 3.43 -11.49 -7.63
C ILE A 59 2.76 -10.21 -7.11
N TYR A 60 1.47 -10.28 -6.77
CA TYR A 60 0.75 -9.15 -6.20
C TYR A 60 1.37 -8.69 -4.87
N CYS A 61 1.70 -9.61 -3.96
CA CYS A 61 2.35 -9.27 -2.70
C CYS A 61 3.69 -8.54 -2.89
N ILE A 62 4.53 -9.01 -3.82
CA ILE A 62 5.80 -8.34 -4.16
C ILE A 62 5.54 -6.95 -4.75
N ALA A 63 4.61 -6.83 -5.70
CA ALA A 63 4.25 -5.55 -6.30
C ALA A 63 3.74 -4.54 -5.25
N ARG A 64 2.89 -4.98 -4.31
CA ARG A 64 2.41 -4.13 -3.22
C ARG A 64 3.52 -3.72 -2.26
N TYR A 65 4.47 -4.60 -1.96
CA TYR A 65 5.65 -4.27 -1.16
C TYR A 65 6.47 -3.16 -1.82
N LEU A 66 6.80 -3.31 -3.11
CA LEU A 66 7.56 -2.30 -3.86
C LEU A 66 6.80 -0.96 -3.94
N TYR A 67 5.50 -1.00 -4.21
CA TYR A 67 4.62 0.17 -4.25
C TYR A 67 4.63 0.94 -2.91
N PHE A 68 4.50 0.21 -1.80
CA PHE A 68 4.47 0.81 -0.46
C PHE A 68 5.84 1.35 -0.05
N THR A 69 6.94 0.66 -0.38
CA THR A 69 8.29 1.16 -0.19
C THR A 69 8.52 2.45 -0.98
N GLY A 70 8.00 2.55 -2.20
CA GLY A 70 8.01 3.78 -3.00
C GLY A 70 7.28 4.94 -2.31
N TYR A 71 6.06 4.71 -1.82
CA TYR A 71 5.30 5.70 -1.04
C TYR A 71 6.03 6.13 0.25
N SER A 72 6.72 5.20 0.89
CA SER A 72 7.47 5.44 2.14
C SER A 72 8.71 6.32 1.97
N THR A 73 9.00 6.78 0.75
CA THR A 73 10.06 7.77 0.48
C THR A 73 9.62 9.22 0.74
N GLY A 74 8.31 9.47 0.94
CA GLY A 74 7.74 10.81 1.09
C GLY A 74 7.52 11.56 -0.21
N ASP A 75 7.80 10.91 -1.35
CA ASP A 75 7.46 11.39 -2.68
C ASP A 75 6.42 10.44 -3.32
N PRO A 76 5.15 10.87 -3.47
CA PRO A 76 4.10 10.02 -4.02
C PRO A 76 4.31 9.65 -5.49
N ALA A 77 5.18 10.35 -6.22
CA ALA A 77 5.54 9.99 -7.60
C ALA A 77 6.39 8.70 -7.62
N LYS A 78 7.13 8.42 -6.54
CA LYS A 78 8.02 7.24 -6.45
C LYS A 78 7.29 5.92 -6.22
N ARG A 79 5.96 5.92 -6.10
CA ARG A 79 5.13 4.71 -5.93
C ARG A 79 5.25 3.69 -7.07
N LEU A 80 5.71 4.10 -8.25
CA LEU A 80 5.94 3.22 -9.41
C LEU A 80 7.43 3.11 -9.80
N THR A 81 8.36 3.52 -8.93
CA THR A 81 9.80 3.54 -9.29
C THR A 81 10.36 2.14 -9.59
N TYR A 82 9.78 1.12 -8.97
CA TYR A 82 10.21 -0.27 -9.08
C TYR A 82 9.16 -1.18 -9.74
N GLY A 83 8.09 -0.59 -10.29
CA GLY A 83 6.92 -1.30 -10.81
C GLY A 83 6.74 -1.13 -12.31
#